data_AF-A0A7S1CTJ2-F1
#
_entry.id   AF-A0A7S1CTJ2-F1
#
_cell.length_a   1.000
_cell.length_b   1.000
_cell.length_c   1.000
_cell.angle_alpha   90.00
_cell.angle_beta   90.00
_cell.angle_gamma   90.00
#
_symmetry.space_group_name_H-M   'P 1'
#
loop_
_entity.id
_entity.type
_entity.pdbx_description
1 polymer ?
#
loop_
_entity_poly.entity_id
_entity_poly.type
_entity_poly.pdbx_seq_one_letter_code
_entity_poly.pdbx_strand_id
1 'polypeptide(L)'
;VQLLNSSSSSLGCSSSDRGRGLVGALWNVHDVAALDNLPVDALYNYTLVVQQHDLGGVLQHLTTPSRKERVSSILVGPHGESSEHSATWSWDNTRSLSKFQREAAMRGHDWNPQGLDIPVFEIPLALLSSNMTLLTGNRSVFNEERYKKGSGPLFLSRVKHHMLAEASNNSTSCLEQKTCLPVGGFSVLSSAGPKGFPTILVVSRLDNFEFFHGIRTAHDGPDSRPGLCTMMLVASKILSEELSSGQKKRVVFAALQSESNDFMGGRRLVYEVDSNKRFISRMLQMSDVEVVIDVSGLDLGRAMVETGGTTALYAHKNPNERDNGTVSGTIIAQLRTSLSTYGRINLHEVQSGKVGLPPTSGRLFGFL
;
A
#
# COMPACT_ATOMS: atom_id res chain seq x y z
N VAL A 1 12.00 5.72 -6.40
CA VAL A 1 12.59 5.98 -5.07
C VAL A 1 13.18 4.69 -4.52
N GLN A 2 14.24 4.77 -3.71
CA GLN A 2 14.82 3.62 -3.02
C GLN A 2 14.49 3.69 -1.52
N LEU A 3 14.05 2.57 -0.95
CA LEU A 3 13.78 2.39 0.48
C LEU A 3 14.79 1.39 1.04
N LEU A 4 15.27 1.63 2.27
CA LEU A 4 16.25 0.78 2.93
C LEU A 4 15.67 0.21 4.22
N ASN A 5 15.93 -1.06 4.49
CA ASN A 5 15.64 -1.67 5.78
C ASN A 5 16.95 -1.92 6.57
N SER A 6 16.84 -2.49 7.77
CA SER A 6 17.98 -2.76 8.65
C SER A 6 18.87 -3.90 8.15
N SER A 7 18.32 -4.83 7.35
CA SER A 7 19.10 -5.82 6.61
C SER A 7 19.77 -5.21 5.38
N SER A 8 20.68 -5.94 4.74
CA SER A 8 21.36 -5.52 3.50
C SER A 8 20.44 -5.53 2.26
N SER A 9 19.14 -5.41 2.45
CA SER A 9 18.14 -5.43 1.37
C SER A 9 17.54 -4.04 1.21
N SER A 10 17.62 -3.51 0.00
CA SER A 10 16.89 -2.31 -0.40
C SER A 10 15.60 -2.70 -1.13
N LEU A 11 14.67 -1.77 -1.29
CA LEU A 11 13.51 -1.88 -2.18
C LEU A 11 13.49 -0.67 -3.11
N GLY A 12 12.86 -0.81 -4.28
CA GLY A 12 12.72 0.26 -5.26
C GLY A 12 13.89 0.36 -6.25
N CYS A 13 14.08 1.55 -6.80
CA CYS A 13 14.96 1.78 -7.96
C CYS A 13 15.92 2.95 -7.75
N SER A 14 17.13 2.84 -8.30
CA SER A 14 18.11 3.91 -8.45
C SER A 14 18.78 3.83 -9.83
N SER A 15 19.33 4.95 -10.33
CA SER A 15 20.25 4.95 -11.46
C SER A 15 21.69 4.93 -10.96
N SER A 16 22.48 3.97 -11.44
CA SER A 16 23.90 3.79 -11.08
C SER A 16 24.82 4.93 -11.51
N ASP A 17 24.41 5.74 -12.49
CA ASP A 17 25.27 6.76 -13.11
C ASP A 17 25.25 8.12 -12.38
N ARG A 18 25.58 8.14 -11.08
CA ARG A 18 25.87 9.29 -10.19
C ARG A 18 25.34 10.68 -10.64
N GLY A 19 24.07 10.77 -11.04
CA GLY A 19 23.40 12.00 -11.52
C GLY A 19 23.62 12.42 -13.00
N ARG A 20 24.45 11.73 -13.78
CA ARG A 20 24.61 11.97 -15.24
C ARG A 20 23.40 11.46 -16.03
N GLY A 21 22.81 10.36 -15.56
CA GLY A 21 21.55 9.79 -16.05
C GLY A 21 21.77 8.80 -17.19
N LEU A 22 21.00 7.72 -17.13
CA LEU A 22 21.10 6.63 -18.09
C LEU A 22 20.41 7.02 -19.39
N VAL A 23 21.11 6.82 -20.51
CA VAL A 23 20.62 7.13 -21.86
C VAL A 23 20.24 5.85 -22.57
N GLY A 24 19.06 5.85 -23.20
CA GLY A 24 18.67 4.75 -24.07
C GLY A 24 17.71 5.15 -25.19
N ALA A 25 17.72 4.39 -26.27
CA ALA A 25 16.78 4.53 -27.36
C ALA A 25 15.37 4.12 -26.90
N LEU A 26 14.37 4.93 -27.21
CA LEU A 26 12.98 4.61 -26.89
C LEU A 26 12.54 3.38 -27.68
N TRP A 27 11.97 2.40 -26.99
CA TRP A 27 11.50 1.14 -27.58
C TRP A 27 10.16 0.74 -26.98
N ASN A 28 9.16 0.44 -27.82
CA ASN A 28 7.85 0.05 -27.33
C ASN A 28 7.86 -1.43 -26.96
N VAL A 29 7.30 -1.77 -25.81
CA VAL A 29 7.12 -3.16 -25.39
C VAL A 29 5.65 -3.49 -25.58
N HIS A 30 5.35 -4.13 -26.70
CA HIS A 30 3.99 -4.58 -27.03
C HIS A 30 3.58 -5.83 -26.26
N ASP A 31 4.56 -6.70 -25.96
CA ASP A 31 4.41 -7.87 -25.11
C ASP A 31 5.75 -8.21 -24.46
N VAL A 32 5.73 -9.11 -23.48
CA VAL A 32 6.95 -9.55 -22.77
C VAL A 32 7.91 -10.30 -23.71
N ALA A 33 7.41 -10.98 -24.74
CA ALA A 33 8.23 -11.75 -25.68
C ALA A 33 9.08 -10.84 -26.60
N ALA A 34 8.65 -9.60 -26.82
CA ALA A 34 9.40 -8.60 -27.57
C ALA A 34 10.75 -8.26 -26.91
N LEU A 35 10.89 -8.48 -25.59
CA LEU A 35 12.14 -8.25 -24.86
C LEU A 35 13.26 -9.21 -25.27
N ASP A 36 12.94 -10.46 -25.60
CA ASP A 36 13.94 -11.44 -26.07
C ASP A 36 14.47 -11.08 -27.48
N ASN A 37 13.73 -10.23 -28.23
CA ASN A 37 14.05 -9.84 -29.60
C ASN A 37 14.57 -8.40 -29.71
N LEU A 38 15.04 -7.81 -28.60
CA LEU A 38 15.62 -6.47 -28.63
C LEU A 38 16.82 -6.43 -29.59
N PRO A 39 16.82 -5.51 -30.56
CA PRO A 39 17.82 -5.56 -31.63
C PRO A 39 19.25 -5.46 -31.11
N VAL A 40 20.15 -6.35 -31.53
CA VAL A 40 21.47 -6.51 -30.89
C VAL A 40 22.46 -5.39 -31.24
N ASP A 41 22.30 -4.78 -32.42
CA ASP A 41 23.29 -3.85 -33.01
C ASP A 41 23.07 -2.36 -32.68
N ALA A 42 22.25 -2.05 -31.69
CA ALA A 42 22.03 -0.66 -31.30
C ALA A 42 23.26 -0.08 -30.59
N LEU A 43 23.67 1.13 -31.03
CA LEU A 43 24.72 1.94 -30.41
C LEU A 43 24.41 2.35 -28.95
N TYR A 44 23.17 2.19 -28.51
CA TYR A 44 22.68 2.61 -27.21
C TYR A 44 21.90 1.48 -26.53
N ASN A 45 21.87 1.51 -25.20
CA ASN A 45 20.91 0.74 -24.40
C ASN A 45 19.47 1.18 -24.71
N TYR A 46 18.48 0.44 -24.21
CA TYR A 46 17.07 0.70 -24.45
C TYR A 46 16.38 1.35 -23.27
N THR A 47 15.57 2.37 -23.55
CA THR A 47 14.53 2.84 -22.64
C THR A 47 13.21 2.21 -23.06
N LEU A 48 12.72 1.28 -22.24
CA LEU A 48 11.48 0.56 -22.50
C LEU A 48 10.28 1.47 -22.23
N VAL A 49 9.36 1.53 -23.17
CA VAL A 49 8.06 2.21 -23.04
C VAL A 49 7.02 1.11 -22.86
N VAL A 50 6.40 1.07 -21.69
CA VAL A 50 5.55 -0.04 -21.26
C VAL A 50 4.20 0.49 -20.79
N GLN A 51 3.11 -0.21 -21.07
CA GLN A 51 1.82 0.10 -20.47
C GLN A 51 1.75 -0.44 -19.04
N GLN A 52 1.00 0.23 -18.16
CA GLN A 52 0.88 -0.18 -16.77
C GLN A 52 0.42 -1.64 -16.60
N HIS A 53 -0.41 -2.17 -17.51
CA HIS A 53 -0.90 -3.56 -17.46
C HIS A 53 0.14 -4.62 -17.81
N ASP A 54 1.14 -4.29 -18.62
CA ASP A 54 2.21 -5.21 -19.01
C ASP A 54 3.41 -5.18 -18.04
N LEU A 55 3.49 -4.13 -17.22
CA LEU A 55 4.66 -3.87 -16.39
C LEU A 55 4.99 -5.02 -15.44
N GLY A 56 4.00 -5.71 -14.86
CA GLY A 56 4.24 -6.87 -13.99
C GLY A 56 5.02 -7.99 -14.70
N GLY A 57 4.61 -8.33 -15.92
CA GLY A 57 5.29 -9.34 -16.73
C GLY A 57 6.68 -8.89 -17.19
N VAL A 58 6.84 -7.62 -17.55
CA VAL A 58 8.14 -7.02 -17.90
C VAL A 58 9.11 -7.09 -16.72
N LEU A 59 8.68 -6.72 -15.52
CA LEU A 59 9.53 -6.77 -14.33
C LEU A 59 9.95 -8.20 -14.00
N GLN A 60 9.03 -9.16 -14.02
CA GLN A 60 9.36 -10.57 -13.82
C GLN A 60 10.39 -11.08 -14.85
N HIS A 61 10.24 -10.68 -16.11
CA HIS A 61 11.16 -11.06 -17.19
C HIS A 61 12.58 -10.49 -16.99
N LEU A 62 12.70 -9.26 -16.47
CA LEU A 62 13.95 -8.56 -16.24
C LEU A 62 14.68 -8.96 -14.95
N THR A 63 14.17 -9.94 -14.21
CA THR A 63 14.86 -10.50 -13.03
C THR A 63 16.15 -11.24 -13.38
N THR A 64 16.26 -11.77 -14.61
CA THR A 64 17.48 -12.43 -15.09
C THR A 64 18.57 -11.42 -15.46
N PRO A 65 19.81 -11.53 -14.92
CA PRO A 65 20.89 -10.56 -15.13
C PRO A 65 21.21 -10.26 -16.60
N SER A 66 21.29 -11.28 -17.46
CA SER A 66 21.59 -11.09 -18.89
C SER A 66 20.54 -10.26 -19.64
N ARG A 67 19.30 -10.22 -19.13
CA ARG A 67 18.18 -9.49 -19.74
C ARG A 67 18.14 -8.01 -19.32
N LYS A 68 18.72 -7.66 -18.17
CA LYS A 68 18.78 -6.27 -17.69
C LYS A 68 19.93 -5.45 -18.28
N GLU A 69 21.01 -6.09 -18.74
CA GLU A 69 22.24 -5.39 -19.19
C GLU A 69 22.00 -4.36 -20.29
N ARG A 70 20.96 -4.56 -21.11
CA ARG A 70 20.63 -3.72 -22.27
C ARG A 70 19.55 -2.69 -21.99
N VAL A 71 19.00 -2.66 -20.79
CA VAL A 71 17.90 -1.77 -20.42
C VAL A 71 18.44 -0.64 -19.55
N SER A 72 18.33 0.60 -20.06
CA SER A 72 18.76 1.81 -19.35
C SER A 72 17.73 2.29 -18.35
N SER A 73 16.44 2.16 -18.68
CA SER A 73 15.32 2.68 -17.89
C SER A 73 13.99 2.15 -18.43
N ILE A 74 12.95 2.24 -17.61
CA ILE A 74 11.57 1.87 -17.98
C ILE A 74 10.68 3.09 -17.75
N LEU A 75 9.92 3.46 -18.78
CA LEU A 75 8.92 4.52 -18.76
C LEU A 75 7.55 3.87 -18.89
N VAL A 76 6.68 4.15 -17.93
CA VAL A 76 5.38 3.48 -17.80
C VAL A 76 4.28 4.47 -18.16
N GLY A 77 3.48 4.13 -19.16
CA GLY A 77 2.26 4.87 -19.46
C GLY A 77 1.17 4.58 -18.42
N PRO A 78 0.40 5.58 -17.95
CA PRO A 78 -0.74 5.32 -17.08
C PRO A 78 -1.81 4.57 -17.87
N HIS A 79 -2.66 3.85 -17.15
CA HIS A 79 -3.78 3.11 -17.72
C HIS A 79 -4.61 4.00 -18.67
N GLY A 80 -4.92 3.49 -19.87
CA GLY A 80 -5.88 4.15 -20.75
C GLY A 80 -7.27 4.15 -20.10
N GLU A 81 -8.02 5.23 -20.25
CA GLU A 81 -9.38 5.39 -19.70
C GLU A 81 -10.37 4.29 -20.15
N SER A 82 -10.01 3.46 -21.13
CA SER A 82 -10.89 2.49 -21.79
C SER A 82 -10.67 1.02 -21.40
N SER A 83 -9.78 0.69 -20.47
CA SER A 83 -9.67 -0.70 -19.99
C SER A 83 -10.32 -0.89 -18.64
N GLU A 84 -11.57 -1.37 -18.63
CA GLU A 84 -12.22 -2.09 -17.52
C GLU A 84 -11.51 -3.40 -17.17
N HIS A 85 -10.19 -3.46 -17.31
CA HIS A 85 -9.41 -4.59 -16.85
C HIS A 85 -9.21 -4.39 -15.37
N SER A 86 -10.01 -5.11 -14.58
CA SER A 86 -9.68 -5.41 -13.19
C SER A 86 -8.21 -5.80 -13.17
N ALA A 87 -7.36 -5.00 -12.52
CA ALA A 87 -5.97 -5.38 -12.34
C ALA A 87 -5.99 -6.73 -11.61
N THR A 88 -5.57 -7.79 -12.32
CA THR A 88 -5.46 -9.14 -11.78
C THR A 88 -4.21 -9.29 -10.90
N TRP A 89 -3.53 -8.20 -10.59
CA TRP A 89 -2.25 -8.18 -9.93
C TRP A 89 -2.15 -6.96 -9.01
N SER A 90 -1.35 -7.09 -7.94
CA SER A 90 -1.08 -6.08 -6.93
C SER A 90 0.41 -5.77 -6.92
N TRP A 91 0.78 -4.48 -6.90
CA TRP A 91 2.18 -4.05 -6.82
C TRP A 91 2.84 -4.40 -5.48
N ASP A 92 2.04 -4.71 -4.47
CA ASP A 92 2.55 -5.16 -3.19
C ASP A 92 2.90 -6.66 -3.26
N ASN A 93 3.64 -7.13 -2.26
CA ASN A 93 4.04 -8.53 -2.18
C ASN A 93 2.84 -9.44 -1.88
N THR A 94 2.93 -10.70 -2.32
CA THR A 94 1.91 -11.71 -1.95
C THR A 94 1.81 -11.87 -0.44
N ARG A 95 2.95 -11.64 0.21
CA ARG A 95 3.16 -11.64 1.65
C ARG A 95 3.69 -10.27 2.10
N SER A 96 2.94 -9.20 1.85
CA SER A 96 3.30 -7.86 2.31
C SER A 96 3.54 -7.74 3.83
N LEU A 97 4.78 -7.42 4.17
CA LEU A 97 5.22 -6.79 5.42
C LEU A 97 4.47 -7.22 6.69
N SER A 98 4.86 -8.39 7.24
CA SER A 98 5.16 -8.53 8.67
C SER A 98 5.37 -10.00 9.07
N LYS A 99 5.92 -10.20 10.28
CA LYS A 99 5.72 -11.45 11.04
C LYS A 99 4.24 -11.89 11.05
N PHE A 100 3.30 -10.96 10.99
CA PHE A 100 1.86 -11.22 11.12
C PHE A 100 1.21 -11.83 9.87
N GLN A 101 1.69 -11.50 8.66
CA GLN A 101 1.27 -12.21 7.46
C GLN A 101 1.92 -13.60 7.36
N ARG A 102 3.15 -13.77 7.88
CA ARG A 102 3.74 -15.11 8.03
C ARG A 102 2.88 -16.02 8.91
N GLU A 103 2.23 -15.49 9.94
CA GLU A 103 1.27 -16.24 10.76
C GLU A 103 -0.01 -16.63 10.00
N ALA A 104 -0.53 -15.77 9.12
CA ALA A 104 -1.68 -16.11 8.27
C ALA A 104 -1.31 -17.14 7.20
N ALA A 105 -0.14 -16.99 6.58
CA ALA A 105 0.40 -17.96 5.62
C ALA A 105 0.66 -19.33 6.27
N MET A 106 1.12 -19.38 7.53
CA MET A 106 1.21 -20.63 8.30
C MET A 106 -0.15 -21.33 8.50
N ARG A 107 -1.25 -20.58 8.37
CA ARG A 107 -2.63 -21.10 8.41
C ARG A 107 -3.22 -21.34 7.02
N GLY A 108 -2.42 -21.20 5.95
CA GLY A 108 -2.83 -21.47 4.57
C GLY A 108 -3.68 -20.36 3.93
N HIS A 109 -3.60 -19.12 4.43
CA HIS A 109 -4.31 -17.98 3.85
C HIS A 109 -3.35 -16.85 3.45
N ASP A 110 -3.46 -16.43 2.19
CA ASP A 110 -2.76 -15.26 1.65
C ASP A 110 -3.74 -14.10 1.53
N TRP A 111 -3.45 -12.98 2.21
CA TRP A 111 -4.28 -11.78 2.20
C TRP A 111 -4.17 -10.97 0.91
N ASN A 112 -3.06 -11.13 0.18
CA ASN A 112 -2.84 -10.51 -1.13
C ASN A 112 -2.36 -11.57 -2.15
N PRO A 113 -3.19 -12.54 -2.55
CA PRO A 113 -2.74 -13.62 -3.44
C PRO A 113 -2.30 -13.12 -4.82
N GLN A 114 -2.67 -11.89 -5.19
CA GLN A 114 -2.32 -11.26 -6.47
C GLN A 114 -1.04 -10.42 -6.41
N GLY A 115 -0.32 -10.43 -5.29
CA GLY A 115 0.93 -9.70 -5.15
C GLY A 115 2.01 -10.18 -6.14
N LEU A 116 2.88 -9.27 -6.56
CA LEU A 116 3.88 -9.54 -7.61
C LEU A 116 5.27 -9.92 -7.07
N ASP A 117 5.51 -9.80 -5.76
CA ASP A 117 6.80 -10.10 -5.10
C ASP A 117 8.01 -9.54 -5.85
N ILE A 118 7.90 -8.29 -6.31
CA ILE A 118 8.85 -7.66 -7.22
C ILE A 118 10.19 -7.46 -6.49
N PRO A 119 11.32 -8.01 -6.99
CA PRO A 119 12.62 -7.84 -6.37
C PRO A 119 13.16 -6.41 -6.53
N VAL A 120 14.34 -6.16 -5.94
CA VAL A 120 15.07 -4.91 -6.10
C VAL A 120 15.50 -4.73 -7.57
N PHE A 121 15.24 -3.56 -8.15
CA PHE A 121 15.66 -3.24 -9.51
C PHE A 121 16.68 -2.10 -9.53
N GLU A 122 17.83 -2.37 -10.15
CA GLU A 122 18.87 -1.37 -10.45
C GLU A 122 18.53 -0.52 -11.70
N ILE A 123 17.32 -0.71 -12.25
CA ILE A 123 16.84 0.00 -13.43
C ILE A 123 15.88 1.11 -12.97
N PRO A 124 16.13 2.38 -13.34
CA PRO A 124 15.19 3.46 -13.10
C PRO A 124 13.82 3.21 -13.74
N LEU A 125 12.78 3.43 -12.95
CA LEU A 125 11.39 3.27 -13.36
C LEU A 125 10.64 4.59 -13.10
N ALA A 126 9.89 5.07 -14.09
CA ALA A 126 9.10 6.30 -13.97
C ALA A 126 7.71 6.16 -14.61
N LEU A 127 6.67 6.62 -13.91
CA LEU A 127 5.34 6.79 -14.51
C LEU A 127 5.29 8.11 -15.29
N LEU A 128 4.77 8.04 -16.51
CA LEU A 128 4.55 9.18 -17.39
C LEU A 128 3.16 9.79 -17.14
N SER A 129 3.02 11.08 -17.44
CA SER A 129 1.70 11.69 -17.59
C SER A 129 1.07 11.28 -18.93
N SER A 130 -0.25 11.35 -19.06
CA SER A 130 -0.96 10.93 -20.29
C SER A 130 -0.40 11.59 -21.57
N ASN A 131 -0.05 12.88 -21.50
CA ASN A 131 0.58 13.59 -22.62
C ASN A 131 1.99 13.02 -22.94
N MET A 132 2.81 12.80 -21.92
CA MET A 132 4.15 12.22 -22.10
C MET A 132 4.09 10.80 -22.64
N THR A 133 3.08 10.02 -22.25
CA THR A 133 2.85 8.68 -22.79
C THR A 133 2.59 8.70 -24.28
N LEU A 134 1.71 9.59 -24.76
CA LEU A 134 1.45 9.74 -26.20
C LEU A 134 2.71 10.14 -26.97
N LEU A 135 3.45 11.13 -26.48
CA LEU A 135 4.68 11.60 -27.10
C LEU A 135 5.77 10.52 -27.14
N THR A 136 5.94 9.79 -26.04
CA THR A 136 6.96 8.75 -25.91
C THR A 136 6.60 7.53 -26.75
N GLY A 137 5.32 7.15 -26.77
CA GLY A 137 4.78 6.09 -27.63
C GLY A 137 5.04 6.38 -29.11
N ASN A 138 4.65 7.55 -29.61
CA ASN A 138 4.88 7.93 -31.01
C ASN A 138 6.37 7.91 -31.39
N ARG A 139 7.25 8.36 -30.49
CA ARG A 139 8.71 8.34 -30.73
C ARG A 139 9.28 6.93 -30.71
N SER A 140 8.75 6.03 -29.88
CA SER A 140 9.17 4.62 -29.87
C SER A 140 8.79 3.89 -31.16
N VAL A 141 7.57 4.11 -31.67
CA VAL A 141 7.13 3.58 -32.97
C VAL A 141 8.02 4.09 -34.11
N PHE A 142 8.34 5.40 -34.09
CA PHE A 142 9.28 5.97 -35.06
C PHE A 142 10.65 5.27 -35.02
N ASN A 143 11.18 5.00 -33.84
CA ASN A 143 12.47 4.31 -33.69
C ASN A 143 12.43 2.90 -34.26
N GLU A 144 11.36 2.14 -34.01
CA GLU A 144 11.19 0.78 -34.54
C GLU A 144 11.12 0.75 -36.06
N GLU A 145 10.32 1.64 -36.66
CA GLU A 145 10.26 1.77 -38.12
C GLU A 145 11.61 2.16 -38.72
N ARG A 146 12.34 3.06 -38.04
CA ARG A 146 13.66 3.50 -38.50
C ARG A 146 14.68 2.39 -38.41
N TYR A 147 14.63 1.59 -37.35
CA TYR A 147 15.47 0.41 -37.17
C TYR A 147 15.25 -0.60 -38.29
N LYS A 148 13.98 -0.91 -38.62
CA LYS A 148 13.61 -1.80 -39.75
C LYS A 148 14.16 -1.31 -41.10
N LYS A 149 14.31 0.01 -41.28
CA LYS A 149 14.84 0.65 -42.50
C LYS A 149 16.38 0.72 -42.55
N GLY A 150 17.09 0.24 -41.53
CA GLY A 150 18.52 -0.08 -41.62
C GLY A 150 19.54 1.04 -41.33
N SER A 151 19.15 2.21 -40.79
CA SER A 151 20.04 3.20 -40.12
C SER A 151 19.36 4.57 -40.01
N GLY A 152 19.67 5.37 -39.00
CA GLY A 152 19.20 6.76 -38.89
C GLY A 152 19.23 7.31 -37.45
N PRO A 153 18.96 8.62 -37.25
CA PRO A 153 18.86 9.18 -35.91
C PRO A 153 17.68 8.57 -35.16
N LEU A 154 17.90 8.19 -33.91
CA LEU A 154 16.89 7.65 -33.01
C LEU A 154 16.55 8.68 -31.94
N PHE A 155 15.30 8.65 -31.47
CA PHE A 155 14.90 9.36 -30.27
C PHE A 155 15.45 8.64 -29.05
N LEU A 156 16.19 9.38 -28.23
CA LEU A 156 16.77 8.89 -26.99
C LEU A 156 16.03 9.50 -25.80
N SER A 157 15.96 8.74 -24.71
CA SER A 157 15.61 9.24 -23.39
C SER A 157 16.85 9.29 -22.51
N ARG A 158 16.88 10.26 -21.60
CA ARG A 158 17.85 10.31 -20.51
C ARG A 158 17.11 10.38 -19.19
N VAL A 159 17.23 9.36 -18.35
CA VAL A 159 16.57 9.30 -17.05
C VAL A 159 17.60 9.53 -15.95
N LYS A 160 17.38 10.59 -15.15
CA LYS A 160 18.20 10.93 -13.98
C LYS A 160 17.39 10.61 -12.73
N HIS A 161 17.77 9.52 -12.05
CA HIS A 161 17.05 9.06 -10.86
C HIS A 161 18.05 8.36 -9.90
N HIS A 162 19.13 9.07 -9.58
CA HIS A 162 20.17 8.57 -8.68
C HIS A 162 19.75 8.82 -7.23
N MET A 163 19.76 7.76 -6.42
CA MET A 163 19.48 7.82 -4.99
C MET A 163 20.82 7.87 -4.24
N LEU A 164 21.01 8.88 -3.40
CA LEU A 164 22.26 9.01 -2.62
C LEU A 164 22.50 7.82 -1.69
N ALA A 165 21.42 7.21 -1.23
CA ALA A 165 21.43 6.04 -0.37
C ALA A 165 21.79 4.74 -1.12
N GLU A 166 21.95 4.76 -2.45
CA GLU A 166 22.35 3.59 -3.25
C GLU A 166 23.73 3.06 -2.85
N ALA A 167 24.63 3.94 -2.43
CA ALA A 167 25.95 3.55 -1.92
C ALA A 167 25.90 2.93 -0.52
N SER A 168 24.75 2.98 0.15
CA SER A 168 24.55 2.46 1.50
C SER A 168 23.83 1.12 1.45
N ASN A 169 24.43 0.08 2.04
CA ASN A 169 23.85 -1.27 2.00
C ASN A 169 22.57 -1.43 2.85
N ASN A 170 22.39 -0.59 3.88
CA ASN A 170 21.28 -0.69 4.83
C ASN A 170 20.94 0.66 5.45
N SER A 171 19.82 0.70 6.19
CA SER A 171 19.33 1.93 6.83
C SER A 171 20.29 2.50 7.87
N THR A 172 21.02 1.65 8.60
CA THR A 172 22.01 2.09 9.60
C THR A 172 23.12 2.91 8.94
N SER A 173 23.71 2.36 7.89
CA SER A 173 24.81 3.00 7.16
C SER A 173 24.36 4.30 6.49
N CYS A 174 23.15 4.33 5.92
CA CYS A 174 22.65 5.53 5.24
C CYS A 174 22.35 6.68 6.22
N LEU A 175 21.87 6.36 7.43
CA LEU A 175 21.61 7.35 8.47
C LEU A 175 22.91 7.93 9.04
N GLU A 176 23.92 7.08 9.28
CA GLU A 176 25.26 7.52 9.70
C GLU A 176 25.91 8.42 8.65
N GLN A 177 25.79 8.06 7.38
CA GLN A 177 26.31 8.83 6.24
C GLN A 177 25.46 10.05 5.89
N LYS A 178 24.27 10.20 6.51
CA LYS A 178 23.29 11.26 6.23
C LYS A 178 22.85 11.31 4.77
N THR A 179 22.77 10.16 4.11
CA THR A 179 22.35 10.01 2.70
C THR A 179 20.87 9.66 2.56
N CYS A 180 20.18 9.41 3.68
CA CYS A 180 18.76 9.06 3.74
C CYS A 180 18.06 9.75 4.92
N LEU A 181 16.72 9.68 4.93
CA LEU A 181 15.88 10.12 6.04
C LEU A 181 14.98 8.96 6.49
N PRO A 182 14.60 8.90 7.78
CA PRO A 182 13.59 7.96 8.23
C PRO A 182 12.26 8.18 7.50
N VAL A 183 11.64 7.10 7.05
CA VAL A 183 10.25 7.13 6.56
C VAL A 183 9.34 7.34 7.78
N GLY A 184 8.33 8.20 7.65
CA GLY A 184 7.41 8.44 8.73
C GLY A 184 6.42 9.55 8.44
N GLY A 185 5.76 10.01 9.50
CA GLY A 185 4.84 11.13 9.48
C GLY A 185 4.13 11.25 10.82
N PHE A 186 2.99 11.95 10.84
CA PHE A 186 2.22 12.17 12.06
C PHE A 186 0.91 11.40 12.01
N SER A 187 0.69 10.56 13.01
CA SER A 187 -0.62 10.00 13.32
C SER A 187 -1.48 11.06 14.00
N VAL A 188 -2.80 10.93 13.88
CA VAL A 188 -3.78 11.86 14.47
C VAL A 188 -4.62 11.11 15.49
N LEU A 189 -4.73 11.67 16.70
CA LEU A 189 -5.63 11.18 17.73
C LEU A 189 -6.71 12.23 18.03
N SER A 190 -7.92 11.76 18.24
CA SER A 190 -9.05 12.55 18.73
C SER A 190 -9.85 11.73 19.74
N SER A 191 -10.61 12.40 20.60
CA SER A 191 -11.48 11.70 21.54
C SER A 191 -12.79 12.42 21.74
N ALA A 192 -13.83 11.63 21.95
CA ALA A 192 -15.19 12.03 22.19
C ALA A 192 -15.63 11.41 23.54
N GLY A 193 -16.32 12.19 24.37
CA GLY A 193 -16.68 11.81 25.74
C GLY A 193 -15.61 12.08 26.84
N PRO A 194 -16.01 12.00 28.11
CA PRO A 194 -15.18 12.31 29.28
C PRO A 194 -14.07 11.28 29.55
N LYS A 195 -12.97 11.73 30.18
CA LYS A 195 -11.87 10.85 30.64
C LYS A 195 -12.28 10.01 31.85
N GLY A 196 -11.61 8.88 32.04
CA GLY A 196 -11.86 7.95 33.17
C GLY A 196 -13.08 7.05 32.98
N PHE A 197 -13.70 7.10 31.80
CA PHE A 197 -14.74 6.16 31.39
C PHE A 197 -14.15 5.05 30.54
N PRO A 198 -14.80 3.88 30.50
CA PRO A 198 -14.40 2.80 29.62
C PRO A 198 -14.34 3.29 28.17
N THR A 199 -13.23 2.98 27.50
CA THR A 199 -12.83 3.56 26.22
C THR A 199 -12.98 2.55 25.09
N ILE A 200 -13.64 2.98 24.02
CA ILE A 200 -13.66 2.31 22.72
C ILE A 200 -12.58 2.98 21.86
N LEU A 201 -11.55 2.23 21.47
CA LEU A 201 -10.52 2.71 20.56
C LEU A 201 -10.90 2.34 19.13
N VAL A 202 -11.16 3.33 18.29
CA VAL A 202 -11.40 3.16 16.85
C VAL A 202 -10.12 3.53 16.11
N VAL A 203 -9.56 2.58 15.36
CA VAL A 203 -8.33 2.77 14.60
C VAL A 203 -8.59 2.64 13.10
N SER A 204 -7.91 3.48 12.33
CA SER A 204 -7.85 3.34 10.87
C SER A 204 -6.50 3.85 10.37
N ARG A 205 -6.06 3.33 9.23
CA ARG A 205 -4.81 3.75 8.59
C ARG A 205 -5.01 5.03 7.78
N LEU A 206 -4.00 5.91 7.82
CA LEU A 206 -3.97 7.19 7.12
C LEU A 206 -3.24 7.10 5.79
N ASP A 207 -2.27 6.18 5.68
CA ASP A 207 -1.42 6.00 4.51
C ASP A 207 -1.81 4.80 3.65
N ASN A 208 -1.41 4.86 2.39
CA ASN A 208 -1.42 3.76 1.43
C ASN A 208 0.01 3.40 1.01
N PHE A 209 0.18 2.16 0.55
CA PHE A 209 1.35 1.78 -0.20
C PHE A 209 1.26 2.34 -1.63
N GLU A 210 2.34 2.92 -2.14
CA GLU A 210 2.44 3.46 -3.49
C GLU A 210 3.68 2.88 -4.17
N PHE A 211 3.49 2.23 -5.33
CA PHE A 211 4.62 1.72 -6.13
C PHE A 211 5.39 2.86 -6.80
N PHE A 212 4.67 3.84 -7.36
CA PHE A 212 5.25 5.08 -7.87
C PHE A 212 5.08 6.19 -6.84
N HIS A 213 6.21 6.64 -6.28
CA HIS A 213 6.21 7.67 -5.26
C HIS A 213 5.56 8.97 -5.75
N GLY A 214 4.66 9.53 -4.93
CA GLY A 214 4.04 10.83 -5.20
C GLY A 214 2.80 10.74 -6.09
N ILE A 215 2.40 9.53 -6.47
CA ILE A 215 1.19 9.29 -7.26
C ILE A 215 0.09 8.85 -6.32
N ARG A 216 -0.71 9.84 -5.92
CA ARG A 216 -1.88 9.64 -5.08
C ARG A 216 -3.11 9.34 -5.92
N THR A 217 -3.08 8.36 -6.84
CA THR A 217 -4.32 8.01 -7.55
C THR A 217 -5.39 7.62 -6.54
N ALA A 218 -6.59 8.16 -6.74
CA ALA A 218 -7.67 8.05 -5.77
C ALA A 218 -8.40 6.70 -5.81
N HIS A 219 -8.02 5.81 -6.74
CA HIS A 219 -8.96 4.82 -7.24
C HIS A 219 -8.50 3.36 -7.17
N ASP A 220 -7.21 3.07 -6.94
CA ASP A 220 -6.68 1.72 -7.26
C ASP A 220 -6.24 0.89 -6.05
N GLY A 221 -6.47 1.37 -4.82
CA GLY A 221 -6.14 0.65 -3.59
C GLY A 221 -7.30 0.63 -2.59
N PRO A 222 -7.91 -0.54 -2.28
CA PRO A 222 -9.09 -0.66 -1.42
C PRO A 222 -8.82 -0.40 0.09
N ASP A 223 -7.57 -0.19 0.50
CA ASP A 223 -7.18 -0.51 1.87
C ASP A 223 -7.32 0.61 2.91
N SER A 224 -6.93 1.86 2.64
CA SER A 224 -6.92 2.91 3.70
C SER A 224 -8.05 3.92 3.64
N ARG A 225 -8.32 4.51 2.46
CA ARG A 225 -9.16 5.71 2.36
C ARG A 225 -10.61 5.45 2.75
N PRO A 226 -11.26 4.35 2.32
CA PRO A 226 -12.63 4.10 2.72
C PRO A 226 -12.76 3.92 4.24
N GLY A 227 -11.84 3.20 4.87
CA GLY A 227 -11.81 3.01 6.32
C GLY A 227 -11.66 4.32 7.09
N LEU A 228 -10.72 5.17 6.65
CA LEU A 228 -10.50 6.49 7.23
C LEU A 228 -11.75 7.39 7.07
N CYS A 229 -12.33 7.44 5.87
CA CYS A 229 -13.55 8.19 5.61
C CYS A 229 -14.71 7.72 6.48
N THR A 230 -14.91 6.40 6.62
CA THR A 230 -15.91 5.82 7.51
C THR A 230 -15.67 6.23 8.96
N MET A 231 -14.43 6.16 9.45
CA MET A 231 -14.09 6.60 10.80
C MET A 231 -14.39 8.08 11.02
N MET A 232 -14.06 8.94 10.04
CA MET A 232 -14.34 10.39 10.12
C MET A 232 -15.84 10.69 10.12
N LEU A 233 -16.64 9.98 9.31
CA LEU A 233 -18.09 10.11 9.29
C LEU A 233 -18.70 9.69 10.64
N VAL A 234 -18.25 8.57 11.20
CA VAL A 234 -18.67 8.10 12.53
C VAL A 234 -18.29 9.11 13.61
N ALA A 235 -17.06 9.63 13.58
CA ALA A 235 -16.61 10.65 14.52
C ALA A 235 -17.49 11.92 14.44
N SER A 236 -17.78 12.41 13.23
CA SER A 236 -18.66 13.56 13.03
C SER A 236 -20.06 13.31 13.59
N LYS A 237 -20.60 12.12 13.39
CA LYS A 237 -21.94 11.75 13.88
C LYS A 237 -21.97 11.66 15.40
N ILE A 238 -21.00 10.99 16.02
CA ILE A 238 -20.88 10.89 17.48
C ILE A 238 -20.71 12.27 18.10
N LEU A 239 -19.82 13.11 17.57
CA LEU A 239 -19.63 14.47 18.09
C LEU A 239 -20.90 15.33 17.99
N SER A 240 -21.71 15.14 16.93
CA SER A 240 -22.99 15.85 16.80
C SER A 240 -24.03 15.40 17.84
N GLU A 241 -23.98 14.15 18.29
CA GLU A 241 -24.93 13.58 19.26
C GLU A 241 -24.46 13.75 20.71
N GLU A 242 -23.14 13.73 20.96
CA GLU A 242 -22.52 13.93 22.27
C GLU A 242 -22.89 15.25 22.94
N LEU A 243 -23.19 16.28 22.15
CA LEU A 243 -23.69 17.57 22.63
C LEU A 243 -25.02 17.46 23.41
N SER A 244 -25.66 16.28 23.44
CA SER A 244 -26.99 16.03 24.04
C SER A 244 -26.97 15.39 25.44
N SER A 245 -25.78 15.07 25.99
CA SER A 245 -25.48 14.59 27.38
C SER A 245 -26.06 13.24 27.84
N GLY A 246 -25.19 12.40 28.46
CA GLY A 246 -25.55 11.10 29.08
C GLY A 246 -24.57 9.93 28.80
N GLN A 247 -23.46 10.17 28.10
CA GLN A 247 -22.57 9.12 27.62
C GLN A 247 -21.79 8.44 28.76
N LYS A 248 -21.81 7.10 28.78
CA LYS A 248 -21.14 6.26 29.79
C LYS A 248 -19.84 5.62 29.29
N LYS A 249 -19.45 5.91 28.05
CA LYS A 249 -18.23 5.40 27.42
C LYS A 249 -17.54 6.54 26.71
N ARG A 250 -16.22 6.43 26.61
CA ARG A 250 -15.37 7.33 25.83
C ARG A 250 -15.06 6.68 24.49
N VAL A 251 -14.95 7.45 23.43
CA VAL A 251 -14.47 6.96 22.13
C VAL A 251 -13.20 7.70 21.77
N VAL A 252 -12.13 6.97 21.44
CA VAL A 252 -10.87 7.53 20.95
C VAL A 252 -10.70 7.10 19.51
N PHE A 253 -10.47 8.05 18.62
CA PHE A 253 -10.20 7.82 17.21
C PHE A 253 -8.70 7.98 16.96
N ALA A 254 -8.07 7.02 16.30
CA ALA A 254 -6.68 7.08 15.90
C ALA A 254 -6.54 6.82 14.40
N ALA A 255 -6.16 7.87 13.66
CA ALA A 255 -5.73 7.76 12.27
C ALA A 255 -4.20 7.56 12.26
N LEU A 256 -3.75 6.36 11.91
CA LEU A 256 -2.35 5.95 12.06
C LEU A 256 -1.59 6.10 10.75
N GLN A 257 -0.45 6.79 10.79
CA GLN A 257 0.40 7.04 9.63
C GLN A 257 1.53 6.02 9.51
N SER A 258 1.92 5.72 8.27
CA SER A 258 3.00 4.77 7.95
C SER A 258 2.70 3.33 8.39
N GLU A 259 1.43 2.94 8.35
CA GLU A 259 1.01 1.56 8.62
C GLU A 259 1.45 0.57 7.55
N SER A 260 1.56 1.03 6.29
CA SER A 260 2.14 0.24 5.18
C SER A 260 3.62 -0.10 5.40
N ASN A 261 4.30 0.55 6.34
CA ASN A 261 5.73 0.35 6.60
C ASN A 261 5.91 -0.39 7.93
N ASP A 262 5.44 -1.65 8.03
CA ASP A 262 5.53 -2.47 9.25
C ASP A 262 4.85 -1.83 10.49
N PHE A 263 3.67 -1.23 10.28
CA PHE A 263 2.84 -0.64 11.33
C PHE A 263 3.56 0.41 12.19
N MET A 264 4.42 1.24 11.57
CA MET A 264 5.26 2.20 12.30
C MET A 264 4.46 3.16 13.19
N GLY A 265 3.33 3.67 12.71
CA GLY A 265 2.48 4.58 13.47
C GLY A 265 1.84 3.92 14.68
N GLY A 266 1.24 2.75 14.50
CA GLY A 266 0.62 1.97 15.56
C GLY A 266 1.65 1.49 16.60
N ARG A 267 2.81 1.00 16.17
CA ARG A 267 3.90 0.59 17.07
C ARG A 267 4.41 1.77 17.87
N ARG A 268 4.55 2.94 17.25
CA ARG A 268 4.95 4.16 17.93
C ARG A 268 3.90 4.58 18.97
N LEU A 269 2.61 4.52 18.63
CA LEU A 269 1.53 4.84 19.56
C LEU A 269 1.55 3.90 20.78
N VAL A 270 1.61 2.58 20.55
CA VAL A 270 1.73 1.58 21.62
C VAL A 270 2.91 1.89 22.53
N TYR A 271 4.09 2.12 21.96
CA TYR A 271 5.29 2.48 22.71
C TYR A 271 5.10 3.75 23.55
N GLU A 272 4.45 4.79 23.01
CA GLU A 272 4.25 6.05 23.73
C GLU A 272 3.21 5.96 24.84
N VAL A 273 2.17 5.13 24.67
CA VAL A 273 1.20 4.83 25.73
C VAL A 273 1.87 4.03 26.85
N ASP A 274 2.60 2.97 26.51
CA ASP A 274 3.32 2.11 27.47
C ASP A 274 4.40 2.90 28.23
N SER A 275 5.14 3.76 27.55
CA SER A 275 6.13 4.67 28.15
C SER A 275 5.50 5.84 28.94
N ASN A 276 4.17 5.86 29.10
CA ASN A 276 3.40 6.90 29.79
C ASN A 276 3.81 8.33 29.40
N LYS A 277 3.99 8.60 28.10
CA LYS A 277 4.36 9.94 27.62
C LYS A 277 3.24 10.93 27.97
N ARG A 278 3.58 12.06 28.59
CA ARG A 278 2.61 13.02 29.19
C ARG A 278 1.50 13.50 28.24
N PHE A 279 1.79 13.59 26.93
CA PHE A 279 0.79 14.03 25.95
C PHE A 279 -0.19 12.91 25.61
N ILE A 280 0.33 11.72 25.28
CA ILE A 280 -0.48 10.56 24.89
C ILE A 280 -1.30 10.01 26.05
N SER A 281 -0.71 9.90 27.25
CA SER A 281 -1.39 9.46 28.49
C SER A 281 -2.60 10.32 28.89
N ARG A 282 -2.65 11.58 28.42
CA ARG A 282 -3.83 12.43 28.58
C ARG A 282 -4.93 12.06 27.60
N MET A 283 -4.61 11.53 26.42
CA MET A 283 -5.58 11.19 25.39
C MET A 283 -6.03 9.74 25.49
N LEU A 284 -5.12 8.81 25.74
CA LEU A 284 -5.37 7.37 25.72
C LEU A 284 -4.58 6.69 26.85
N GLN A 285 -5.26 5.84 27.62
CA GLN A 285 -4.65 4.93 28.58
C GLN A 285 -5.10 3.52 28.23
N MET A 286 -4.16 2.60 28.01
CA MET A 286 -4.53 1.24 27.59
C MET A 286 -5.39 0.52 28.64
N SER A 287 -5.22 0.81 29.93
CA SER A 287 -6.04 0.25 31.02
C SER A 287 -7.52 0.57 30.90
N ASP A 288 -7.87 1.67 30.22
CA ASP A 288 -9.25 2.11 30.06
C ASP A 288 -9.90 1.53 28.79
N VAL A 289 -9.11 0.93 27.88
CA VAL A 289 -9.60 0.44 26.59
C VAL A 289 -10.30 -0.90 26.78
N GLU A 290 -11.62 -0.94 26.55
CA GLU A 290 -12.42 -2.18 26.60
C GLU A 290 -12.40 -2.94 25.28
N VAL A 291 -12.32 -2.22 24.16
CA VAL A 291 -12.38 -2.79 22.83
C VAL A 291 -11.64 -1.91 21.83
N VAL A 292 -11.03 -2.58 20.85
CA VAL A 292 -10.41 -1.95 19.69
C VAL A 292 -11.19 -2.33 18.45
N ILE A 293 -11.63 -1.34 17.70
CA ILE A 293 -12.33 -1.49 16.42
C ILE A 293 -11.40 -0.97 15.33
N ASP A 294 -10.89 -1.88 14.50
CA ASP A 294 -10.13 -1.51 13.30
C ASP A 294 -11.05 -1.43 12.10
N VAL A 295 -11.03 -0.28 11.42
CA VAL A 295 -11.82 -0.03 10.22
C VAL A 295 -10.90 0.07 9.01
N SER A 296 -10.80 -1.02 8.26
CA SER A 296 -9.89 -1.18 7.11
C SER A 296 -10.55 -1.98 5.97
N GLY A 297 -10.11 -1.77 4.73
CA GLY A 297 -10.51 -2.59 3.57
C GLY A 297 -11.99 -2.46 3.14
N LEU A 298 -12.60 -1.29 3.35
CA LEU A 298 -14.03 -1.07 3.10
C LEU A 298 -14.33 -0.58 1.67
N ASP A 299 -14.16 -1.40 0.64
CA ASP A 299 -14.55 -1.03 -0.73
C ASP A 299 -16.03 -1.34 -1.05
N LEU A 300 -16.92 -0.74 -0.26
CA LEU A 300 -18.36 -1.02 -0.34
C LEU A 300 -18.99 -0.56 -1.66
N GLY A 301 -18.50 0.53 -2.24
CA GLY A 301 -19.03 1.11 -3.47
C GLY A 301 -18.84 0.19 -4.67
N ARG A 302 -17.60 -0.29 -4.86
CA ARG A 302 -17.29 -1.26 -5.91
C ARG A 302 -18.02 -2.58 -5.69
N ALA A 303 -17.98 -3.09 -4.47
CA ALA A 303 -18.64 -4.34 -4.13
C ALA A 303 -20.15 -4.30 -4.45
N MET A 304 -20.85 -3.20 -4.11
CA MET A 304 -22.28 -3.06 -4.41
C MET A 304 -22.60 -2.99 -5.91
N VAL A 305 -21.71 -2.40 -6.74
CA VAL A 305 -21.89 -2.38 -8.19
C VAL A 305 -21.72 -3.79 -8.77
N GLU A 306 -20.69 -4.51 -8.34
CA GLU A 306 -20.38 -5.86 -8.84
C GLU A 306 -21.44 -6.91 -8.46
N THR A 307 -22.12 -6.74 -7.32
CA THR A 307 -23.08 -7.70 -6.77
C THR A 307 -24.55 -7.35 -7.00
N GLY A 308 -24.85 -6.33 -7.82
CA GLY A 308 -26.23 -5.94 -8.11
C GLY A 308 -26.97 -5.31 -6.91
N GLY A 309 -26.26 -4.58 -6.05
CA GLY A 309 -26.84 -3.76 -4.99
C GLY A 309 -26.88 -4.37 -3.59
N THR A 310 -26.23 -5.53 -3.37
CA THR A 310 -26.12 -6.17 -2.05
C THR A 310 -24.66 -6.47 -1.70
N THR A 311 -24.15 -6.08 -0.54
CA THR A 311 -22.74 -6.29 -0.19
C THR A 311 -22.56 -6.98 1.15
N ALA A 312 -21.36 -7.50 1.38
CA ALA A 312 -20.98 -8.21 2.59
C ALA A 312 -19.86 -7.47 3.32
N LEU A 313 -20.02 -7.32 4.64
CA LEU A 313 -18.97 -6.94 5.57
C LEU A 313 -18.49 -8.18 6.32
N TYR A 314 -17.20 -8.21 6.64
CA TYR A 314 -16.58 -9.31 7.36
C TYR A 314 -15.98 -8.80 8.67
N ALA A 315 -16.44 -9.35 9.79
CA ALA A 315 -15.89 -9.09 11.11
C ALA A 315 -14.84 -10.15 11.44
N HIS A 316 -13.60 -9.71 11.63
CA HIS A 316 -12.48 -10.55 12.07
C HIS A 316 -12.24 -10.30 13.57
N LYS A 317 -12.32 -11.36 14.37
CA LYS A 317 -12.06 -11.31 15.82
C LYS A 317 -10.76 -12.01 16.20
N ASN A 318 -10.18 -11.61 17.33
CA ASN A 318 -8.97 -12.25 17.82
C ASN A 318 -9.25 -13.72 18.16
N PRO A 319 -8.52 -14.70 17.58
CA PRO A 319 -8.77 -16.11 17.84
C PRO A 319 -8.53 -16.53 19.29
N ASN A 320 -7.81 -15.73 20.08
CA ASN A 320 -7.59 -16.00 21.50
C ASN A 320 -8.70 -15.47 22.41
N GLU A 321 -9.68 -14.75 21.85
CA GLU A 321 -10.85 -14.26 22.57
C GLU A 321 -11.88 -15.41 22.72
N ARG A 322 -12.34 -15.68 23.95
CA ARG A 322 -13.33 -16.75 24.21
C ARG A 322 -14.71 -16.33 23.73
N ASP A 323 -15.42 -17.20 23.01
CA ASP A 323 -16.65 -16.87 22.27
C ASP A 323 -17.89 -16.50 23.12
N ASN A 324 -17.92 -16.83 24.41
CA ASN A 324 -19.10 -16.61 25.24
C ASN A 324 -18.99 -15.34 26.10
N GLY A 325 -19.79 -14.33 25.78
CA GLY A 325 -20.03 -13.15 26.63
C GLY A 325 -19.01 -12.03 26.51
N THR A 326 -18.17 -12.01 25.48
CA THR A 326 -17.17 -10.96 25.29
C THR A 326 -17.77 -9.69 24.70
N VAL A 327 -17.14 -8.56 25.00
CA VAL A 327 -17.53 -7.23 24.51
C VAL A 327 -17.57 -7.21 22.98
N SER A 328 -16.62 -7.86 22.32
CA SER A 328 -16.55 -8.00 20.85
C SER A 328 -17.76 -8.73 20.26
N GLY A 329 -18.20 -9.84 20.89
CA GLY A 329 -19.39 -10.58 20.44
C GLY A 329 -20.67 -9.74 20.52
N THR A 330 -20.79 -8.94 21.58
CA THR A 330 -21.91 -8.02 21.77
C THR A 330 -21.92 -6.92 20.70
N ILE A 331 -20.75 -6.35 20.39
CA ILE A 331 -20.60 -5.32 19.34
C ILE A 331 -20.95 -5.89 17.97
N ILE A 332 -20.46 -7.08 17.62
CA ILE A 332 -20.79 -7.73 16.34
C ILE A 332 -22.29 -7.98 16.24
N ALA A 333 -22.94 -8.46 17.32
CA ALA A 333 -24.38 -8.65 17.34
C ALA A 333 -25.14 -7.34 17.13
N GLN A 334 -24.75 -6.26 17.83
CA GLN A 334 -25.35 -4.94 17.68
C GLN A 334 -25.17 -4.39 16.26
N LEU A 335 -23.96 -4.49 15.69
CA LEU A 335 -23.68 -4.09 14.30
C LEU A 335 -24.55 -4.86 13.32
N ARG A 336 -24.72 -6.17 13.51
CA ARG A 336 -25.60 -7.00 12.67
C ARG A 336 -27.05 -6.52 12.74
N THR A 337 -27.55 -6.22 13.94
CA THR A 337 -28.90 -5.66 14.12
C THR A 337 -29.05 -4.31 13.43
N SER A 338 -28.09 -3.39 13.60
CA SER A 338 -28.14 -2.07 12.95
C SER A 338 -28.09 -2.17 11.43
N LEU A 339 -27.27 -3.07 10.87
CA LEU A 339 -27.16 -3.27 9.43
C LEU A 339 -28.42 -3.88 8.81
N SER A 340 -29.13 -4.74 9.56
CA SER A 340 -30.39 -5.34 9.10
C SER A 340 -31.46 -4.30 8.76
N THR A 341 -31.42 -3.12 9.38
CA THR A 341 -32.33 -2.00 9.09
C THR A 341 -32.13 -1.43 7.68
N TYR A 342 -30.93 -1.56 7.10
CA TYR A 342 -30.62 -1.05 5.76
C TYR A 342 -30.90 -2.07 4.65
N GLY A 343 -31.04 -3.37 4.97
CA GLY A 343 -31.47 -4.44 4.05
C GLY A 343 -30.53 -4.78 2.89
N ARG A 344 -29.40 -4.08 2.73
CA ARG A 344 -28.46 -4.22 1.58
C ARG A 344 -27.05 -4.62 1.97
N ILE A 345 -26.76 -4.74 3.27
CA ILE A 345 -25.43 -5.03 3.81
C ILE A 345 -25.55 -6.20 4.78
N ASN A 346 -24.88 -7.31 4.47
CA ASN A 346 -24.81 -8.49 5.33
C ASN A 346 -23.51 -8.48 6.14
N LEU A 347 -23.59 -8.74 7.45
CA LEU A 347 -22.40 -8.87 8.30
C LEU A 347 -22.09 -10.33 8.61
N HIS A 348 -21.00 -10.82 8.04
CA HIS A 348 -20.47 -12.15 8.29
C HIS A 348 -19.37 -12.09 9.34
N GLU A 349 -19.44 -13.00 10.32
CA GLU A 349 -18.36 -13.18 11.29
C GLU A 349 -17.44 -14.28 10.79
N VAL A 350 -16.14 -14.00 10.76
CA VAL A 350 -15.14 -14.97 10.27
C VAL A 350 -14.67 -15.83 11.45
N GLN A 351 -14.81 -17.15 11.31
CA GLN A 351 -14.46 -18.10 12.37
C GLN A 351 -12.96 -18.05 12.71
N SER A 352 -12.69 -17.92 14.02
CA SER A 352 -11.36 -17.96 14.62
C SER A 352 -10.72 -19.34 14.40
N GLY A 353 -9.61 -19.38 13.66
CA GLY A 353 -8.82 -20.61 13.47
C GLY A 353 -8.32 -20.82 12.04
N LYS A 354 -9.17 -20.57 11.03
CA LYS A 354 -8.88 -20.92 9.62
C LYS A 354 -8.07 -19.89 8.83
N VAL A 355 -8.24 -18.59 9.10
CA VAL A 355 -7.77 -17.52 8.18
C VAL A 355 -6.78 -16.54 8.84
N GLY A 356 -6.60 -16.60 10.16
CA GLY A 356 -5.81 -15.59 10.90
C GLY A 356 -6.48 -14.21 10.90
N LEU A 357 -5.86 -13.23 11.57
CA LEU A 357 -6.31 -11.83 11.51
C LEU A 357 -5.67 -11.12 10.29
N PRO A 358 -6.40 -10.23 9.60
CA PRO A 358 -5.84 -9.42 8.53
C PRO A 358 -4.68 -8.55 9.02
N PRO A 359 -3.78 -8.10 8.12
CA PRO A 359 -2.63 -7.25 8.48
C PRO A 359 -3.10 -5.83 8.81
N THR A 360 -3.72 -5.64 9.96
CA THR A 360 -4.29 -4.37 10.41
C THR A 360 -3.68 -3.89 11.73
N SER A 361 -3.72 -2.58 11.95
CA SER A 361 -3.14 -1.92 13.12
C SER A 361 -3.76 -2.39 14.44
N GLY A 362 -5.05 -2.76 14.42
CA GLY A 362 -5.79 -3.29 15.56
C GLY A 362 -5.10 -4.48 16.24
N ARG A 363 -4.33 -5.28 15.50
CA ARG A 363 -3.57 -6.41 16.04
C ARG A 363 -2.51 -6.01 17.05
N LEU A 364 -1.92 -4.81 16.91
CA LEU A 364 -0.89 -4.32 17.83
C LEU A 364 -1.42 -4.10 19.24
N PHE A 365 -2.71 -3.84 19.37
CA PHE A 365 -3.36 -3.54 20.64
C PHE A 365 -3.93 -4.79 21.34
N GLY A 366 -3.97 -5.94 20.66
CA GLY A 366 -4.46 -7.21 21.22
C GLY A 366 -3.41 -8.02 21.99
N PHE A 367 -2.17 -7.52 22.11
CA PHE A 367 -1.06 -8.15 22.84
C PHE A 367 -0.66 -7.40 24.12
N LEU A 368 -1.38 -6.32 24.44
CA LEU A 368 -1.27 -5.54 25.69
C LEU A 368 -2.45 -5.92 26.57
#